data_AF-A0A962E261-F1
#
_entry.id   AF-A0A962E261-F1
#
_cell.length_a   1.000
_cell.length_b   1.000
_cell.length_c   1.000
_cell.angle_alpha   90.00
_cell.angle_beta   90.00
_cell.angle_gamma   90.00
#
_symmetry.space_group_name_H-M   'P 1'
#
loop_
_entity.id
_entity.type
_entity.pdbx_description
1 polymer ?
#
loop_
_entity_poly.entity_id
_entity_poly.type
_entity_poly.pdbx_seq_one_letter_code
_entity_poly.pdbx_strand_id
1 'polypeptide(L)'
;MGNRGRGSWRGVYRCLLGAGLLLFGVGLSAAAELDRAAQVDYWLSRSAVEAEVAEAALMAQLDQARAALPAQDDRVWLEKLRDYQPKALVPGEHGSEDLDAAFPIANAARGLINRLDRDLVMQQALALADRPEAYLDALATASLQPRGFHDALPRLSQPQRMALREAAAARVQERSIANLAGELAMLDQPDSGLLRAALAKADAVDALHWLRQAQARFGESEALAIYGAAQFRSELRSAAQLLTAQQAELSEEQLAQWLAQLSDPRAGGSAAAALAKRMDSQLAGIVAAKARTSVDSLERKRLLLALKLSALKQGGAITSLRNDPQFLAKLDKETRAWLLD
;
A
#
# COMPACT_ATOMS: atom_id res chain seq x y z
N MET A 1 59.99 59.68 -11.61
CA MET A 1 60.40 58.26 -11.76
C MET A 1 60.27 57.63 -10.38
N GLY A 2 59.52 56.59 -10.06
CA GLY A 2 58.62 55.70 -10.76
C GLY A 2 58.33 54.53 -9.80
N ASN A 3 57.08 54.25 -9.48
CA ASN A 3 56.51 52.90 -9.32
C ASN A 3 55.08 52.96 -8.77
N ARG A 4 54.10 52.73 -9.64
CA ARG A 4 52.72 52.40 -9.27
C ARG A 4 52.53 50.89 -9.33
N GLY A 5 51.89 50.35 -8.28
CA GLY A 5 50.76 49.43 -8.41
C GLY A 5 51.03 48.00 -8.90
N ARG A 6 51.39 47.10 -7.98
CA ARG A 6 51.00 45.68 -8.07
C ARG A 6 49.77 45.46 -7.19
N GLY A 7 48.59 45.79 -7.72
CA GLY A 7 47.31 45.34 -7.19
C GLY A 7 47.07 43.88 -7.58
N SER A 8 46.69 43.07 -6.59
CA SER A 8 46.50 41.61 -6.68
C SER A 8 45.52 41.18 -7.79
N TRP A 9 46.01 40.43 -8.77
CA TRP A 9 45.24 39.78 -9.85
C TRP A 9 44.33 38.62 -9.37
N ARG A 10 44.30 38.30 -8.07
CA ARG A 10 43.45 37.21 -7.54
C ARG A 10 41.98 37.60 -7.36
N GLY A 11 41.64 38.89 -7.34
CA GLY A 11 40.25 39.36 -7.26
C GLY A 11 39.50 39.30 -8.59
N VAL A 12 40.17 39.63 -9.70
CA VAL A 12 39.54 39.73 -11.04
C VAL A 12 39.20 38.35 -11.61
N TYR A 13 40.03 37.33 -11.34
CA TYR A 13 39.73 35.95 -11.76
C TYR A 13 38.51 35.33 -11.06
N ARG A 14 38.20 35.74 -9.82
CA ARG A 14 37.00 35.27 -9.10
C ARG A 14 35.71 35.92 -9.61
N CYS A 15 35.76 37.17 -10.04
CA CYS A 15 34.60 37.82 -10.66
C CYS A 15 34.32 37.33 -12.09
N LEU A 16 35.35 36.99 -12.87
CA LEU A 16 35.17 36.47 -14.23
C LEU A 16 34.77 34.98 -14.26
N LEU A 17 35.25 34.15 -13.33
CA LEU A 17 34.73 32.77 -13.16
C LEU A 17 33.31 32.76 -12.59
N GLY A 18 32.95 33.70 -11.72
CA GLY A 18 31.58 33.87 -11.23
C GLY A 18 30.60 34.33 -12.31
N ALA A 19 31.01 35.25 -13.20
CA ALA A 19 30.17 35.73 -14.30
C ALA A 19 30.03 34.71 -15.45
N GLY A 20 31.08 33.91 -15.73
CA GLY A 20 31.01 32.82 -16.72
C GLY A 20 30.09 31.66 -16.30
N LEU A 21 30.07 31.32 -14.99
CA LEU A 21 29.16 30.31 -14.44
C LEU A 21 27.70 30.79 -14.36
N LEU A 22 27.47 32.10 -14.21
CA LEU A 22 26.12 32.67 -14.24
C LEU A 22 25.56 32.74 -15.67
N LEU A 23 26.37 33.02 -16.70
CA LEU A 23 25.89 33.04 -18.09
C LEU A 23 25.71 31.63 -18.70
N PHE A 24 26.53 30.65 -18.32
CA PHE A 24 26.27 29.24 -18.68
C PHE A 24 25.11 28.63 -17.88
N GLY A 25 24.93 29.03 -16.61
CA GLY A 25 23.81 28.61 -15.77
C GLY A 25 22.46 29.16 -16.25
N VAL A 26 22.41 30.41 -16.73
CA VAL A 26 21.18 31.04 -17.27
C VAL A 26 20.87 30.56 -18.69
N GLY A 27 21.88 30.24 -19.51
CA GLY A 27 21.66 29.64 -20.84
C GLY A 27 21.17 28.19 -20.79
N LEU A 28 21.68 27.39 -19.84
CA LEU A 28 21.20 26.03 -19.59
C LEU A 28 19.85 26.01 -18.84
N SER A 29 19.56 27.00 -17.99
CA SER A 29 18.23 27.13 -17.37
C SER A 29 17.19 27.58 -18.37
N ALA A 30 17.48 28.53 -19.27
CA ALA A 30 16.53 28.97 -20.29
C ALA A 30 16.29 27.89 -21.36
N ALA A 31 17.31 27.13 -21.76
CA ALA A 31 17.15 25.99 -22.67
C ALA A 31 16.41 24.82 -21.97
N ALA A 32 16.68 24.53 -20.69
CA ALA A 32 15.95 23.52 -19.92
C ALA A 32 14.54 23.98 -19.52
N GLU A 33 14.28 25.28 -19.40
CA GLU A 33 12.96 25.87 -19.19
C GLU A 33 12.16 25.93 -20.49
N LEU A 34 12.79 26.15 -21.65
CA LEU A 34 12.16 26.01 -22.96
C LEU A 34 11.89 24.54 -23.31
N ASP A 35 12.79 23.62 -22.95
CA ASP A 35 12.60 22.17 -23.14
C ASP A 35 11.59 21.60 -22.12
N ARG A 36 11.53 22.16 -20.89
CA ARG A 36 10.43 21.92 -19.94
C ARG A 36 9.13 22.55 -20.36
N ALA A 37 9.11 23.75 -20.93
CA ALA A 37 7.89 24.40 -21.41
C ALA A 37 7.35 23.66 -22.63
N ALA A 38 8.22 23.22 -23.56
CA ALA A 38 7.84 22.36 -24.66
C ALA A 38 7.45 20.94 -24.20
N GLN A 39 8.10 20.38 -23.17
CA GLN A 39 7.64 19.13 -22.55
C GLN A 39 6.32 19.31 -21.82
N VAL A 40 6.11 20.41 -21.09
CA VAL A 40 4.87 20.70 -20.38
C VAL A 40 3.76 21.01 -21.37
N ASP A 41 4.00 21.74 -22.45
CA ASP A 41 3.07 21.92 -23.57
C ASP A 41 2.83 20.60 -24.30
N TYR A 42 3.83 19.73 -24.45
CA TYR A 42 3.66 18.38 -25.01
C TYR A 42 2.88 17.47 -24.06
N TRP A 43 3.11 17.55 -22.74
CA TRP A 43 2.36 16.81 -21.71
C TRP A 43 0.96 17.37 -21.53
N LEU A 44 0.76 18.69 -21.66
CA LEU A 44 -0.52 19.38 -21.57
C LEU A 44 -1.34 19.18 -22.84
N SER A 45 -0.74 19.21 -24.02
CA SER A 45 -1.39 18.90 -25.30
C SER A 45 -1.66 17.40 -25.43
N ARG A 46 -0.74 16.53 -25.00
CA ARG A 46 -0.98 15.09 -24.92
C ARG A 46 -1.99 14.77 -23.83
N SER A 47 -2.00 15.45 -22.68
CA SER A 47 -3.04 15.31 -21.66
C SER A 47 -4.35 15.94 -22.07
N ALA A 48 -4.36 16.96 -22.94
CA ALA A 48 -5.58 17.57 -23.48
C ALA A 48 -6.18 16.68 -24.57
N VAL A 49 -5.36 16.03 -25.40
CA VAL A 49 -5.82 15.02 -26.36
C VAL A 49 -6.19 13.71 -25.65
N GLU A 50 -5.43 13.28 -24.64
CA GLU A 50 -5.78 12.13 -23.79
C GLU A 50 -6.98 12.46 -22.90
N ALA A 51 -7.19 13.71 -22.48
CA ALA A 51 -8.39 14.18 -21.80
C ALA A 51 -9.57 14.31 -22.76
N GLU A 52 -9.42 14.80 -23.99
CA GLU A 52 -10.48 14.85 -25.01
C GLU A 52 -10.87 13.43 -25.45
N VAL A 53 -9.91 12.52 -25.61
CA VAL A 53 -10.16 11.10 -25.92
C VAL A 53 -10.77 10.39 -24.71
N ALA A 54 -10.29 10.67 -23.50
CA ALA A 54 -10.91 10.17 -22.28
C ALA A 54 -12.30 10.77 -22.07
N GLU A 55 -12.55 12.02 -22.45
CA GLU A 55 -13.80 12.76 -22.34
C GLU A 55 -14.81 12.32 -23.39
N ALA A 56 -14.40 12.05 -24.63
CA ALA A 56 -15.25 11.41 -25.63
C ALA A 56 -15.63 9.98 -25.23
N ALA A 57 -14.68 9.22 -24.65
CA ALA A 57 -14.97 7.90 -24.08
C ALA A 57 -15.86 7.99 -22.83
N LEU A 58 -15.65 9.01 -21.98
CA LEU A 58 -16.47 9.29 -20.80
C LEU A 58 -17.89 9.68 -21.21
N MET A 59 -18.05 10.53 -22.23
CA MET A 59 -19.32 10.97 -22.78
C MET A 59 -20.06 9.82 -23.45
N ALA A 60 -19.36 8.91 -24.14
CA ALA A 60 -19.95 7.67 -24.67
C ALA A 60 -20.39 6.70 -23.56
N GLN A 61 -19.62 6.57 -22.48
CA GLN A 61 -19.99 5.80 -21.29
C GLN A 61 -21.16 6.44 -20.53
N LEU A 62 -21.21 7.78 -20.45
CA LEU A 62 -22.30 8.57 -19.88
C LEU A 62 -23.61 8.38 -20.66
N ASP A 63 -23.56 8.37 -21.99
CA ASP A 63 -24.74 8.12 -22.83
C ASP A 63 -25.26 6.68 -22.67
N GLN A 64 -24.37 5.69 -22.50
CA GLN A 64 -24.77 4.32 -22.15
C GLN A 64 -25.37 4.22 -20.74
N ALA A 65 -24.77 4.87 -19.74
CA ALA A 65 -25.28 4.90 -18.36
C ALA A 65 -26.66 5.59 -18.27
N ARG A 66 -26.88 6.64 -19.07
CA ARG A 66 -28.15 7.39 -19.14
C ARG A 66 -29.33 6.54 -19.63
N ALA A 67 -29.09 5.60 -20.54
CA ALA A 67 -30.12 4.66 -21.00
C ALA A 67 -30.53 3.64 -19.93
N ALA A 68 -29.65 3.37 -18.96
CA ALA A 68 -29.84 2.37 -17.91
C ALA A 68 -30.38 2.93 -16.58
N LEU A 69 -30.46 4.27 -16.41
CA LEU A 69 -30.77 4.89 -15.11
C LEU A 69 -32.27 5.19 -14.89
N PRO A 70 -32.86 4.71 -13.77
CA PRO A 70 -34.27 4.93 -13.43
C PRO A 70 -34.55 6.22 -12.63
N ALA A 71 -33.54 6.90 -12.07
CA ALA A 71 -33.75 8.05 -11.16
C ALA A 71 -33.61 9.43 -11.84
N GLN A 72 -34.49 10.36 -11.47
CA GLN A 72 -34.61 11.69 -12.08
C GLN A 72 -33.49 12.65 -11.65
N ASP A 73 -32.95 12.51 -10.43
CA ASP A 73 -31.92 13.40 -9.87
C ASP A 73 -30.54 13.21 -10.50
N ASP A 74 -30.16 11.97 -10.84
CA ASP A 74 -28.89 11.69 -11.52
C ASP A 74 -28.89 12.22 -12.97
N ARG A 75 -30.06 12.21 -13.64
CA ARG A 75 -30.23 12.82 -14.97
C ARG A 75 -29.99 14.34 -14.96
N VAL A 76 -30.44 15.03 -13.91
CA VAL A 76 -30.23 16.49 -13.76
C VAL A 76 -28.75 16.83 -13.57
N TRP A 77 -28.00 16.00 -12.85
CA TRP A 77 -26.54 16.18 -12.71
C TRP A 77 -25.79 15.87 -14.01
N LEU A 78 -26.23 14.86 -14.76
CA LEU A 78 -25.69 14.52 -16.08
C LEU A 78 -25.94 15.63 -17.11
N GLU A 79 -27.11 16.27 -17.09
CA GLU A 79 -27.41 17.43 -17.95
C GLU A 79 -26.54 18.64 -17.59
N LYS A 80 -26.35 18.94 -16.29
CA LYS A 80 -25.43 19.99 -15.85
C LYS A 80 -23.98 19.74 -16.23
N LEU A 81 -23.57 18.47 -16.36
CA LEU A 81 -22.23 18.09 -16.80
C LEU A 81 -22.04 18.27 -18.30
N ARG A 82 -23.06 17.96 -19.10
CA ARG A 82 -23.04 18.17 -20.56
C ARG A 82 -22.97 19.65 -20.93
N ASP A 83 -23.60 20.51 -20.14
CA ASP A 83 -23.59 21.96 -20.33
C ASP A 83 -22.38 22.67 -19.68
N TYR A 84 -21.51 21.92 -18.99
CA TYR A 84 -20.31 22.47 -18.38
C TYR A 84 -19.26 22.75 -19.46
N GLN A 85 -19.03 24.03 -19.76
CA GLN A 85 -17.85 24.44 -20.52
C GLN A 85 -16.67 24.61 -19.55
N PRO A 86 -15.61 23.81 -19.65
CA PRO A 86 -14.43 24.02 -18.81
C PRO A 86 -13.91 25.43 -19.09
N LYS A 87 -13.74 26.23 -18.03
CA LYS A 87 -12.98 27.48 -18.17
C LYS A 87 -11.59 27.11 -18.63
N ALA A 88 -11.16 27.65 -19.77
CA ALA A 88 -9.83 27.44 -20.29
C ALA A 88 -8.82 27.77 -19.19
N LEU A 89 -8.04 26.77 -18.77
CA LEU A 89 -6.94 26.98 -17.85
C LEU A 89 -5.87 27.78 -18.60
N VAL A 90 -5.59 28.98 -18.12
CA VAL A 90 -4.46 29.77 -18.61
C VAL A 90 -3.19 29.13 -18.03
N PRO A 91 -2.24 28.67 -18.87
CA PRO A 91 -1.00 28.09 -18.37
C PRO A 91 -0.21 29.13 -17.56
N GLY A 92 0.07 28.84 -16.28
CA GLY A 92 0.99 29.64 -15.45
C GLY A 92 0.47 30.14 -14.11
N GLU A 93 -0.84 30.08 -13.83
CA GLU A 93 -1.41 30.65 -12.59
C GLU A 93 -1.77 29.63 -11.49
N HIS A 94 -1.72 28.33 -11.78
CA HIS A 94 -2.27 27.32 -10.87
C HIS A 94 -1.24 26.28 -10.43
N GLY A 95 -1.02 26.19 -9.11
CA GLY A 95 -0.27 25.10 -8.49
C GLY A 95 -1.09 23.80 -8.43
N SER A 96 -0.49 22.68 -8.04
CA SER A 96 -1.19 21.38 -7.98
C SER A 96 -2.42 21.37 -7.05
N GLU A 97 -2.46 22.27 -6.06
CA GLU A 97 -3.60 22.45 -5.15
C GLU A 97 -4.78 23.20 -5.82
N ASP A 98 -4.54 23.95 -6.90
CA ASP A 98 -5.59 24.64 -7.65
C ASP A 98 -6.30 23.74 -8.67
N LEU A 99 -5.73 22.59 -9.05
CA LEU A 99 -6.36 21.66 -10.01
C LEU A 99 -7.63 21.01 -9.44
N ASP A 100 -7.65 20.68 -8.14
CA ASP A 100 -8.84 20.15 -7.48
C ASP A 100 -9.93 21.24 -7.30
N ALA A 101 -9.53 22.51 -7.21
CA ALA A 101 -10.43 23.66 -7.14
C ALA A 101 -10.90 24.17 -8.53
N ALA A 102 -10.12 23.91 -9.58
CA ALA A 102 -10.44 24.28 -10.97
C ALA A 102 -11.41 23.28 -11.64
N PHE A 103 -11.46 22.03 -11.17
CA PHE A 103 -12.31 20.97 -11.73
C PHE A 103 -13.29 20.31 -10.73
N PRO A 104 -14.01 21.05 -9.87
CA PRO A 104 -14.96 20.47 -8.92
C PRO A 104 -16.07 19.69 -9.63
N ILE A 105 -16.46 20.13 -10.82
CA ILE A 105 -17.49 19.48 -11.63
C ILE A 105 -16.94 18.21 -12.30
N ALA A 106 -15.70 18.18 -12.78
CA ALA A 106 -15.11 16.96 -13.37
C ALA A 106 -14.81 15.89 -12.31
N ASN A 107 -14.38 16.31 -11.11
CA ASN A 107 -14.21 15.41 -9.96
C ASN A 107 -15.57 14.87 -9.48
N ALA A 108 -16.60 15.71 -9.42
CA ALA A 108 -17.98 15.27 -9.15
C ALA A 108 -18.53 14.33 -10.24
N ALA A 109 -18.23 14.60 -11.52
CA ALA A 109 -18.57 13.73 -12.65
C ALA A 109 -17.92 12.37 -12.50
N ARG A 110 -16.61 12.34 -12.24
CA ARG A 110 -15.84 11.11 -12.06
C ARG A 110 -16.38 10.30 -10.88
N GLY A 111 -16.73 10.98 -9.78
CA GLY A 111 -17.41 10.35 -8.64
C GLY A 111 -18.81 9.83 -8.94
N LEU A 112 -19.58 10.51 -9.80
CA LEU A 112 -20.89 10.05 -10.26
C LEU A 112 -20.76 8.86 -11.20
N ILE A 113 -19.93 8.94 -12.24
CA ILE A 113 -19.64 7.87 -13.20
C ILE A 113 -19.15 6.62 -12.47
N ASN A 114 -18.19 6.75 -11.55
CA ASN A 114 -17.72 5.61 -10.77
C ASN A 114 -18.83 4.95 -9.94
N ARG A 115 -19.81 5.71 -9.44
CA ARG A 115 -20.97 5.15 -8.73
C ARG A 115 -21.95 4.48 -9.67
N LEU A 116 -22.26 5.11 -10.80
CA LEU A 116 -23.16 4.59 -11.82
C LEU A 116 -22.62 3.29 -12.44
N ASP A 117 -21.34 3.26 -12.78
CA ASP A 117 -20.66 2.06 -13.28
C ASP A 117 -20.67 0.95 -12.23
N ARG A 118 -20.41 1.28 -10.97
CA ARG A 118 -20.49 0.32 -9.85
C ARG A 118 -21.89 -0.25 -9.70
N ASP A 119 -22.93 0.58 -9.76
CA ASP A 119 -24.32 0.15 -9.64
C ASP A 119 -24.76 -0.71 -10.84
N LEU A 120 -24.34 -0.35 -12.05
CA LEU A 120 -24.59 -1.13 -13.27
C LEU A 120 -23.90 -2.49 -13.19
N VAL A 121 -22.63 -2.52 -12.79
CA VAL A 121 -21.87 -3.77 -12.59
C VAL A 121 -22.51 -4.61 -11.49
N MET A 122 -23.01 -4.00 -10.41
CA MET A 122 -23.75 -4.71 -9.37
C MET A 122 -25.06 -5.31 -9.91
N GLN A 123 -25.82 -4.58 -10.73
CA GLN A 123 -27.02 -5.13 -11.37
C GLN A 123 -26.70 -6.30 -12.30
N GLN A 124 -25.62 -6.18 -13.08
CA GLN A 124 -25.13 -7.27 -13.93
C GLN A 124 -24.73 -8.49 -13.08
N ALA A 125 -24.02 -8.29 -11.98
CA ALA A 125 -23.63 -9.34 -11.04
C ALA A 125 -24.86 -10.05 -10.45
N LEU A 126 -25.89 -9.30 -10.07
CA LEU A 126 -27.16 -9.85 -9.58
C LEU A 126 -27.91 -10.63 -10.67
N ALA A 127 -27.88 -10.18 -11.93
CA ALA A 127 -28.47 -10.92 -13.05
C ALA A 127 -27.73 -12.23 -13.35
N LEU A 128 -26.45 -12.33 -12.99
CA LEU A 128 -25.61 -13.52 -13.14
C LEU A 128 -25.59 -14.41 -11.89
N ALA A 129 -26.35 -14.07 -10.84
CA ALA A 129 -26.31 -14.74 -9.55
C ALA A 129 -26.56 -16.26 -9.60
N ASP A 130 -27.42 -16.72 -10.52
CA ASP A 130 -27.75 -18.14 -10.69
C ASP A 130 -26.78 -18.88 -11.63
N ARG A 131 -25.76 -18.18 -12.15
CA ARG A 131 -24.78 -18.71 -13.11
C ARG A 131 -23.36 -18.40 -12.62
N PRO A 132 -22.86 -19.13 -11.61
CA PRO A 132 -21.62 -18.78 -10.92
C PRO A 132 -20.41 -18.70 -11.86
N GLU A 133 -20.30 -19.58 -12.85
CA GLU A 133 -19.19 -19.50 -13.82
C GLU A 133 -19.25 -18.23 -14.68
N ALA A 134 -20.43 -17.88 -15.20
CA ALA A 134 -20.61 -16.66 -15.98
C ALA A 134 -20.39 -15.40 -15.13
N TYR A 135 -20.75 -15.44 -13.85
CA TYR A 135 -20.45 -14.40 -12.88
C TYR A 135 -18.93 -14.21 -12.75
N LEU A 136 -18.18 -15.31 -12.55
CA LEU A 136 -16.73 -15.28 -12.39
C LEU A 136 -16.02 -14.85 -13.68
N ASP A 137 -16.49 -15.26 -14.85
CA ASP A 137 -15.95 -14.82 -16.14
C ASP A 137 -16.16 -13.32 -16.37
N ALA A 138 -17.34 -12.80 -16.00
CA ALA A 138 -17.64 -11.38 -16.07
C ALA A 138 -16.77 -10.58 -15.08
N LEU A 139 -16.54 -11.10 -13.87
CA LEU A 139 -15.62 -10.50 -12.90
C LEU A 139 -14.18 -10.50 -13.41
N ALA A 140 -13.71 -11.62 -13.99
CA ALA A 140 -12.34 -11.75 -14.47
C ALA A 140 -12.01 -10.78 -15.63
N THR A 141 -13.02 -10.37 -16.39
CA THR A 141 -12.89 -9.44 -17.52
C THR A 141 -13.23 -7.99 -17.18
N ALA A 142 -13.72 -7.71 -15.97
CA ALA A 142 -14.07 -6.37 -15.52
C ALA A 142 -12.81 -5.51 -15.26
N SER A 143 -12.51 -4.59 -16.18
CA SER A 143 -11.30 -3.76 -16.13
C SER A 143 -11.44 -2.49 -15.26
N LEU A 144 -12.65 -1.91 -15.18
CA LEU A 144 -12.83 -0.57 -14.62
C LEU A 144 -13.32 -0.57 -13.17
N GLN A 145 -14.20 -1.48 -12.76
CA GLN A 145 -14.78 -1.51 -11.40
C GLN A 145 -15.25 -2.93 -10.99
N PRO A 146 -14.35 -3.86 -10.63
CA PRO A 146 -14.78 -5.19 -10.16
C PRO A 146 -15.60 -5.11 -8.86
N ARG A 147 -15.48 -4.01 -8.09
CA ARG A 147 -16.20 -3.80 -6.82
C ARG A 147 -17.72 -3.98 -6.90
N GLY A 148 -18.36 -3.65 -8.02
CA GLY A 148 -19.81 -3.88 -8.17
C GLY A 148 -20.22 -5.35 -7.98
N PHE A 149 -19.36 -6.31 -8.35
CA PHE A 149 -19.58 -7.74 -8.07
C PHE A 149 -19.50 -8.03 -6.56
N HIS A 150 -18.45 -7.52 -5.90
CA HIS A 150 -18.26 -7.64 -4.46
C HIS A 150 -19.46 -7.07 -3.67
N ASP A 151 -19.97 -5.90 -4.09
CA ASP A 151 -21.13 -5.26 -3.48
C ASP A 151 -22.46 -5.97 -3.72
N ALA A 152 -22.52 -6.85 -4.73
CA ALA A 152 -23.68 -7.70 -4.96
C ALA A 152 -23.74 -8.85 -3.94
N LEU A 153 -22.62 -9.31 -3.37
CA LEU A 153 -22.57 -10.49 -2.49
C LEU A 153 -23.57 -10.45 -1.32
N PRO A 154 -23.74 -9.33 -0.57
CA PRO A 154 -24.70 -9.27 0.53
C PRO A 154 -26.17 -9.37 0.07
N ARG A 155 -26.44 -9.08 -1.20
CA ARG A 155 -27.79 -9.09 -1.80
C ARG A 155 -28.15 -10.45 -2.41
N LEU A 156 -27.17 -11.34 -2.59
CA LEU A 156 -27.41 -12.70 -3.04
C LEU A 156 -28.14 -13.50 -1.96
N SER A 157 -28.92 -14.49 -2.39
CA SER A 157 -29.44 -15.51 -1.47
C SER A 157 -28.30 -16.41 -0.96
N GLN A 158 -28.52 -17.08 0.18
CA GLN A 158 -27.53 -18.01 0.72
C GLN A 158 -27.17 -19.14 -0.27
N PRO A 159 -28.12 -19.79 -0.99
CA PRO A 159 -27.78 -20.78 -2.01
C PRO A 159 -26.90 -20.23 -3.13
N GLN A 160 -27.18 -19.01 -3.61
CA GLN A 160 -26.36 -18.36 -4.64
C GLN A 160 -24.94 -18.08 -4.14
N ARG A 161 -24.79 -17.58 -2.91
CA ARG A 161 -23.46 -17.39 -2.29
C ARG A 161 -22.69 -18.71 -2.17
N MET A 162 -23.34 -19.79 -1.78
CA MET A 162 -22.71 -21.10 -1.65
C MET A 162 -22.25 -21.65 -3.01
N ALA A 163 -23.10 -21.58 -4.03
CA ALA A 163 -22.74 -22.00 -5.39
C ALA A 163 -21.56 -21.17 -5.95
N LEU A 164 -21.58 -19.86 -5.71
CA LEU A 164 -20.50 -18.97 -6.12
C LEU A 164 -19.20 -19.23 -5.36
N ARG A 165 -19.28 -19.56 -4.06
CA ARG A 165 -18.14 -19.95 -3.23
C ARG A 165 -17.46 -21.23 -3.75
N GLU A 166 -18.23 -22.24 -4.11
CA GLU A 166 -17.69 -23.49 -4.67
C GLU A 166 -16.99 -23.25 -6.01
N ALA A 167 -17.60 -22.47 -6.91
CA ALA A 167 -16.99 -22.10 -8.19
C ALA A 167 -15.72 -21.25 -8.00
N ALA A 168 -15.75 -20.26 -7.09
CA ALA A 168 -14.61 -19.40 -6.81
C ALA A 168 -13.44 -20.20 -6.21
N ALA A 169 -13.71 -21.20 -5.37
CA ALA A 169 -12.69 -22.08 -4.83
C ALA A 169 -11.92 -22.84 -5.92
N ALA A 170 -12.62 -23.29 -6.97
CA ALA A 170 -12.00 -23.99 -8.11
C ALA A 170 -11.07 -23.07 -8.94
N ARG A 171 -11.31 -21.75 -8.92
CA ARG A 171 -10.62 -20.75 -9.76
C ARG A 171 -9.78 -19.74 -8.98
N VAL A 172 -9.56 -19.96 -7.69
CA VAL A 172 -8.84 -19.04 -6.78
C VAL A 172 -7.41 -18.69 -7.20
N GLN A 173 -6.85 -19.38 -8.19
CA GLN A 173 -5.55 -19.06 -8.78
C GLN A 173 -5.56 -17.75 -9.59
N GLU A 174 -6.72 -17.32 -10.07
CA GLU A 174 -6.92 -16.03 -10.75
C GLU A 174 -7.04 -14.91 -9.71
N ARG A 175 -6.25 -13.83 -9.85
CA ARG A 175 -6.13 -12.77 -8.82
C ARG A 175 -7.46 -12.06 -8.51
N SER A 176 -8.23 -11.70 -9.54
CA SER A 176 -9.56 -11.08 -9.39
C SER A 176 -10.54 -11.99 -8.65
N ILE A 177 -10.49 -13.29 -8.93
CA ILE A 177 -11.31 -14.30 -8.26
C ILE A 177 -10.83 -14.53 -6.84
N ALA A 178 -9.53 -14.48 -6.57
CA ALA A 178 -8.98 -14.59 -5.21
C ALA A 178 -9.51 -13.49 -4.28
N ASN A 179 -9.69 -12.27 -4.79
CA ASN A 179 -10.35 -11.18 -4.06
C ASN A 179 -11.78 -11.57 -3.66
N LEU A 180 -12.58 -12.06 -4.62
CA LEU A 180 -13.97 -12.47 -4.37
C LEU A 180 -14.05 -13.67 -3.41
N ALA A 181 -13.18 -14.66 -3.61
CA ALA A 181 -13.10 -15.86 -2.79
C ALA A 181 -12.81 -15.52 -1.32
N GLY A 182 -11.93 -14.55 -1.06
CA GLY A 182 -11.64 -14.10 0.30
C GLY A 182 -12.85 -13.42 0.97
N GLU A 183 -13.63 -12.63 0.23
CA GLU A 183 -14.88 -12.07 0.77
C GLU A 183 -15.93 -13.14 1.03
N LEU A 184 -16.14 -14.06 0.08
CA LEU A 184 -17.05 -15.20 0.25
C LEU A 184 -16.66 -16.07 1.45
N ALA A 185 -15.36 -16.26 1.69
CA ALA A 185 -14.86 -16.98 2.85
C ALA A 185 -15.13 -16.29 4.19
N MET A 186 -15.45 -14.99 4.18
CA MET A 186 -15.72 -14.17 5.38
C MET A 186 -17.22 -14.01 5.67
N LEU A 187 -18.09 -14.38 4.73
CA LEU A 187 -19.54 -14.20 4.81
C LEU A 187 -20.25 -15.43 5.40
N ASP A 188 -21.28 -15.19 6.21
CA ASP A 188 -22.29 -16.10 6.83
C ASP A 188 -21.79 -17.40 7.48
N GLN A 189 -21.04 -18.21 6.74
CA GLN A 189 -20.40 -19.45 7.15
C GLN A 189 -18.91 -19.34 6.83
N PRO A 190 -18.08 -18.83 7.77
CA PRO A 190 -16.67 -18.59 7.52
C PRO A 190 -15.94 -19.86 7.00
N ASP A 191 -15.09 -19.69 5.99
CA ASP A 191 -14.26 -20.76 5.40
C ASP A 191 -12.75 -20.49 5.56
N SER A 192 -12.13 -21.07 6.58
CA SER A 192 -10.69 -20.87 6.78
C SER A 192 -9.85 -21.59 5.71
N GLY A 193 -10.36 -22.62 5.05
CA GLY A 193 -9.69 -23.27 3.91
C GLY A 193 -9.62 -22.35 2.70
N LEU A 194 -10.78 -21.84 2.28
CA LEU A 194 -10.88 -20.93 1.15
C LEU A 194 -10.16 -19.61 1.40
N LEU A 195 -10.26 -19.03 2.60
CA LEU A 195 -9.54 -17.80 2.93
C LEU A 195 -8.02 -17.99 2.83
N ARG A 196 -7.48 -19.12 3.29
CA ARG A 196 -6.05 -19.42 3.14
C ARG A 196 -5.63 -19.53 1.67
N ALA A 197 -6.47 -20.14 0.83
CA ALA A 197 -6.21 -20.20 -0.61
C ALA A 197 -6.26 -18.81 -1.26
N ALA A 198 -7.27 -18.00 -0.93
CA ALA A 198 -7.43 -16.63 -1.41
C ALA A 198 -6.24 -15.74 -1.00
N LEU A 199 -5.80 -15.82 0.25
CA LEU A 199 -4.65 -15.07 0.76
C LEU A 199 -3.37 -15.33 -0.02
N ALA A 200 -3.21 -16.46 -0.70
CA ALA A 200 -2.03 -16.72 -1.52
C ALA A 200 -1.95 -15.85 -2.79
N LYS A 201 -3.08 -15.33 -3.28
CA LYS A 201 -3.20 -14.69 -4.61
C LYS A 201 -3.86 -13.31 -4.60
N ALA A 202 -4.67 -13.03 -3.58
CA ALA A 202 -5.40 -11.78 -3.46
C ALA A 202 -4.49 -10.55 -3.38
N ASP A 203 -5.08 -9.40 -3.67
CA ASP A 203 -4.44 -8.11 -3.50
C ASP A 203 -4.01 -7.89 -2.05
N ALA A 204 -2.86 -7.25 -1.87
CA ALA A 204 -2.29 -7.05 -0.53
C ALA A 204 -3.23 -6.24 0.38
N VAL A 205 -3.96 -5.27 -0.18
CA VAL A 205 -4.90 -4.42 0.58
C VAL A 205 -6.06 -5.27 1.13
N ASP A 206 -6.72 -6.06 0.28
CA ASP A 206 -7.86 -6.89 0.67
C ASP A 206 -7.41 -8.04 1.58
N ALA A 207 -6.27 -8.66 1.27
CA ALA A 207 -5.67 -9.70 2.11
C ALA A 207 -5.34 -9.19 3.52
N LEU A 208 -4.78 -7.98 3.67
CA LEU A 208 -4.55 -7.36 4.98
C LEU A 208 -5.87 -7.07 5.72
N HIS A 209 -6.90 -6.64 4.99
CA HIS A 209 -8.20 -6.37 5.56
C HIS A 209 -8.84 -7.63 6.17
N TRP A 210 -8.80 -8.77 5.47
CA TRP A 210 -9.31 -10.02 6.01
C TRP A 210 -8.46 -10.57 7.15
N LEU A 211 -7.14 -10.45 7.05
CA LEU A 211 -6.22 -10.88 8.10
C LEU A 211 -6.56 -10.22 9.44
N ARG A 212 -6.85 -8.92 9.45
CA ARG A 212 -7.23 -8.18 10.67
C ARG A 212 -8.57 -8.62 11.27
N GLN A 213 -9.44 -9.22 10.46
CA GLN A 213 -10.76 -9.68 10.89
C GLN A 213 -10.80 -11.17 11.23
N ALA A 214 -9.76 -11.93 10.88
CA ALA A 214 -9.76 -13.38 10.99
C ALA A 214 -10.09 -13.85 12.42
N GLN A 215 -9.48 -13.26 13.45
CA GLN A 215 -9.79 -13.62 14.84
C GLN A 215 -11.26 -13.40 15.22
N ALA A 216 -11.86 -12.28 14.78
CA ALA A 216 -13.25 -11.97 15.08
C ALA A 216 -14.24 -12.89 14.35
N ARG A 217 -13.84 -13.47 13.21
CA ARG A 217 -14.71 -14.30 12.36
C ARG A 217 -14.56 -15.80 12.56
N PHE A 218 -13.34 -16.27 12.80
CA PHE A 218 -13.02 -17.70 12.90
C PHE A 218 -12.65 -18.16 14.31
N GLY A 219 -12.51 -17.22 15.26
CA GLY A 219 -11.96 -17.51 16.58
C GLY A 219 -10.42 -17.65 16.57
N GLU A 220 -9.84 -17.88 17.75
CA GLU A 220 -8.39 -17.81 17.96
C GLU A 220 -7.62 -18.92 17.23
N SER A 221 -8.06 -20.18 17.37
CA SER A 221 -7.36 -21.33 16.78
C SER A 221 -7.27 -21.27 15.25
N GLU A 222 -8.39 -20.99 14.57
CA GLU A 222 -8.40 -20.89 13.12
C GLU A 222 -7.69 -19.62 12.61
N ALA A 223 -7.78 -18.51 13.34
CA ALA A 223 -7.04 -17.30 13.01
C ALA A 223 -5.52 -17.53 13.04
N LEU A 224 -5.02 -18.30 14.01
CA LEU A 224 -3.60 -18.70 14.04
C LEU A 224 -3.19 -19.48 12.78
N ALA A 225 -4.02 -20.40 12.31
CA ALA A 225 -3.76 -21.13 11.06
C ALA A 225 -3.77 -20.20 9.84
N ILE A 226 -4.68 -19.21 9.81
CA ILE A 226 -4.76 -18.18 8.76
C ILE A 226 -3.50 -17.29 8.78
N TYR A 227 -3.06 -16.83 9.95
CA TYR A 227 -1.83 -16.03 10.11
C TYR A 227 -0.60 -16.84 9.70
N GLY A 228 -0.56 -18.11 10.07
CA GLY A 228 0.48 -19.06 9.69
C GLY A 228 0.58 -19.27 8.18
N ALA A 229 -0.53 -19.20 7.44
CA ALA A 229 -0.52 -19.23 5.98
C ALA A 229 -0.09 -17.88 5.37
N ALA A 230 -0.54 -16.76 5.94
CA ALA A 230 -0.23 -15.42 5.45
C ALA A 230 1.25 -15.04 5.60
N GLN A 231 1.97 -15.59 6.59
CA GLN A 231 3.37 -15.23 6.86
C GLN A 231 4.34 -15.53 5.71
N PHE A 232 3.95 -16.44 4.80
CA PHE A 232 4.76 -16.82 3.64
C PHE A 232 4.74 -15.75 2.53
N ARG A 233 3.76 -14.84 2.53
CA ARG A 233 3.74 -13.67 1.64
C ARG A 233 4.48 -12.50 2.28
N SER A 234 5.46 -11.95 1.56
CA SER A 234 6.27 -10.81 2.03
C SER A 234 5.44 -9.62 2.49
N GLU A 235 4.37 -9.31 1.77
CA GLU A 235 3.50 -8.15 1.95
C GLU A 235 2.63 -8.29 3.20
N LEU A 236 2.31 -9.52 3.61
CA LEU A 236 1.44 -9.82 4.75
C LEU A 236 2.22 -10.23 5.99
N ARG A 237 3.48 -10.65 5.83
CA ARG A 237 4.31 -11.26 6.87
C ARG A 237 4.34 -10.45 8.17
N SER A 238 4.63 -9.15 8.07
CA SER A 238 4.70 -8.29 9.26
C SER A 238 3.38 -8.25 10.01
N ALA A 239 2.27 -8.11 9.30
CA ALA A 239 0.95 -8.08 9.92
C ALA A 239 0.61 -9.44 10.55
N ALA A 240 0.86 -10.54 9.83
CA ALA A 240 0.61 -11.89 10.30
C ALA A 240 1.37 -12.18 11.60
N GLN A 241 2.68 -11.91 11.63
CA GLN A 241 3.50 -12.17 12.81
C GLN A 241 3.11 -11.30 14.02
N LEU A 242 2.73 -10.04 13.80
CA LEU A 242 2.24 -9.16 14.85
C LEU A 242 0.88 -9.61 15.41
N LEU A 243 -0.01 -10.10 14.55
CA LEU A 243 -1.32 -10.63 14.96
C LEU A 243 -1.17 -11.97 15.70
N THR A 244 -0.25 -12.84 15.26
CA THR A 244 0.14 -14.05 15.99
C THR A 244 0.72 -13.71 17.38
N ALA A 245 1.54 -12.66 17.48
CA ALA A 245 2.11 -12.20 18.76
C ALA A 245 1.09 -11.63 19.76
N GLN A 246 -0.11 -11.27 19.28
CA GLN A 246 -1.20 -10.74 20.11
C GLN A 246 -2.09 -11.84 20.71
N GLN A 247 -1.97 -13.09 20.25
CA GLN A 247 -2.78 -14.20 20.76
C GLN A 247 -2.41 -14.55 22.20
N ALA A 248 -3.37 -15.10 22.95
CA ALA A 248 -3.20 -15.39 24.37
C ALA A 248 -2.22 -16.55 24.57
N GLU A 249 -2.39 -17.60 23.76
CA GLU A 249 -1.53 -18.78 23.74
C GLU A 249 -0.56 -18.73 22.56
N LEU A 250 0.73 -18.87 22.87
CA LEU A 250 1.79 -18.97 21.88
C LEU A 250 2.56 -20.25 22.16
N SER A 251 2.71 -21.09 21.13
CA SER A 251 3.53 -22.29 21.24
C SER A 251 5.02 -21.93 21.32
N GLU A 252 5.80 -22.74 22.03
CA GLU A 252 7.26 -22.62 22.05
C GLU A 252 7.86 -22.73 20.64
N GLU A 253 7.22 -23.49 19.76
CA GLU A 253 7.58 -23.64 18.35
C GLU A 253 7.51 -22.30 17.60
N GLN A 254 6.47 -21.50 17.84
CA GLN A 254 6.31 -20.19 17.18
C GLN A 254 7.41 -19.21 17.60
N LEU A 255 7.79 -19.26 18.88
CA LEU A 255 8.88 -18.47 19.43
C LEU A 255 10.22 -18.91 18.86
N ALA A 256 10.48 -20.22 18.78
CA ALA A 256 11.65 -20.77 18.13
C ALA A 256 11.72 -20.37 16.65
N GLN A 257 10.58 -20.37 15.95
CA GLN A 257 10.48 -19.96 14.55
C GLN A 257 10.86 -18.48 14.38
N TRP A 258 10.34 -17.58 15.20
CA TRP A 258 10.72 -16.16 15.14
C TRP A 258 12.20 -15.96 15.44
N LEU A 259 12.74 -16.65 16.44
CA LEU A 259 14.16 -16.59 16.76
C LEU A 259 15.04 -17.09 15.60
N ALA A 260 14.59 -18.10 14.85
CA ALA A 260 15.30 -18.60 13.67
C ALA A 260 15.23 -17.64 12.47
N GLN A 261 14.15 -16.86 12.35
CA GLN A 261 13.97 -15.87 11.28
C GLN A 261 14.77 -14.57 11.49
N LEU A 262 15.40 -14.38 12.65
CA LEU A 262 16.16 -13.16 12.95
C LEU A 262 17.38 -12.95 12.05
N SER A 263 17.92 -13.99 11.42
CA SER A 263 18.99 -13.84 10.42
C SER A 263 18.47 -13.59 9.00
N ASP A 264 17.18 -13.80 8.71
CA ASP A 264 16.61 -13.65 7.36
C ASP A 264 16.48 -12.16 6.98
N PRO A 265 17.15 -11.65 5.93
CA PRO A 265 17.02 -10.26 5.47
C PRO A 265 15.58 -9.78 5.29
N ARG A 266 14.67 -10.66 4.87
CA ARG A 266 13.27 -10.36 4.54
C ARG A 266 12.30 -10.55 5.71
N ALA A 267 12.62 -11.40 6.69
CA ALA A 267 11.70 -11.71 7.80
C ALA A 267 12.15 -11.17 9.15
N GLY A 268 13.45 -10.92 9.35
CA GLY A 268 13.98 -10.67 10.69
C GLY A 268 13.50 -9.39 11.36
N GLY A 269 13.13 -8.35 10.60
CA GLY A 269 12.53 -7.14 11.17
C GLY A 269 11.12 -7.39 11.73
N SER A 270 10.30 -8.13 10.98
CA SER A 270 8.96 -8.55 11.39
C SER A 270 9.01 -9.49 12.60
N ALA A 271 9.95 -10.45 12.60
CA ALA A 271 10.16 -11.38 13.70
C ALA A 271 10.60 -10.65 14.98
N ALA A 272 11.48 -9.64 14.86
CA ALA A 272 11.89 -8.80 15.99
C ALA A 272 10.69 -8.01 16.58
N ALA A 273 9.82 -7.47 15.73
CA ALA A 273 8.62 -6.75 16.18
C ALA A 273 7.61 -7.69 16.86
N ALA A 274 7.44 -8.92 16.37
CA ALA A 274 6.60 -9.94 16.99
C ALA A 274 7.14 -10.37 18.37
N LEU A 275 8.44 -10.64 18.47
CA LEU A 275 9.11 -10.90 19.75
C LEU A 275 8.94 -9.74 20.73
N ALA A 276 9.13 -8.50 20.28
CA ALA A 276 8.93 -7.31 21.10
C ALA A 276 7.51 -7.19 21.65
N LYS A 277 6.51 -7.54 20.84
CA LYS A 277 5.09 -7.46 21.22
C LYS A 277 4.72 -8.46 22.31
N ARG A 278 5.32 -9.66 22.30
CA ARG A 278 5.07 -10.71 23.31
C ARG A 278 6.04 -10.68 24.49
N MET A 279 7.06 -9.83 24.43
CA MET A 279 8.16 -9.82 25.39
C MET A 279 7.67 -9.78 26.85
N ASP A 280 8.05 -10.80 27.61
CA ASP A 280 7.99 -10.82 29.08
C ASP A 280 9.41 -10.86 29.67
N SER A 281 9.53 -10.90 31.00
CA SER A 281 10.85 -10.89 31.67
C SER A 281 11.71 -12.10 31.33
N GLN A 282 11.11 -13.29 31.16
CA GLN A 282 11.82 -14.52 30.86
C GLN A 282 12.33 -14.48 29.41
N LEU A 283 11.47 -14.12 28.46
CA LEU A 283 11.82 -13.98 27.06
C LEU A 283 12.87 -12.87 26.85
N ALA A 284 12.75 -11.76 27.56
CA ALA A 284 13.77 -10.71 27.53
C ALA A 284 15.15 -11.22 27.99
N GLY A 285 15.18 -12.09 29.00
CA GLY A 285 16.40 -12.77 29.45
C GLY A 285 16.99 -13.68 28.36
N ILE A 286 16.15 -14.49 27.71
CA ILE A 286 16.55 -15.38 26.60
C ILE A 286 17.10 -14.57 25.42
N VAL A 287 16.38 -13.53 25.00
CA VAL A 287 16.78 -12.65 23.89
C VAL A 287 18.09 -11.94 24.21
N ALA A 288 18.28 -11.44 25.44
CA ALA A 288 19.53 -10.80 25.85
C ALA A 288 20.71 -11.79 25.93
N ALA A 289 20.49 -12.99 26.45
CA ALA A 289 21.50 -14.05 26.45
C ALA A 289 21.91 -14.41 25.02
N LYS A 290 20.94 -14.59 24.11
CA LYS A 290 21.20 -14.87 22.70
C LYS A 290 21.92 -13.71 22.00
N ALA A 291 21.60 -12.46 22.33
CA ALA A 291 22.31 -11.30 21.77
C ALA A 291 23.81 -11.30 22.15
N ARG A 292 24.15 -11.71 23.38
CA ARG A 292 25.55 -11.81 23.85
C ARG A 292 26.35 -12.87 23.12
N THR A 293 25.72 -13.98 22.77
CA THR A 293 26.38 -15.15 22.17
C THR A 293 26.29 -15.20 20.65
N SER A 294 25.33 -14.51 20.04
CA SER A 294 25.17 -14.46 18.57
C SER A 294 26.41 -13.84 17.94
N VAL A 295 26.96 -14.52 16.93
CA VAL A 295 28.10 -14.07 16.12
C VAL A 295 27.66 -13.32 14.86
N ASP A 296 26.41 -13.50 14.43
CA ASP A 296 25.81 -12.80 13.30
C ASP A 296 25.41 -11.38 13.70
N SER A 297 26.04 -10.38 13.07
CA SER A 297 25.76 -8.96 13.34
C SER A 297 24.32 -8.58 13.03
N LEU A 298 23.72 -9.14 11.97
CA LEU A 298 22.35 -8.83 11.56
C LEU A 298 21.33 -9.41 12.56
N GLU A 299 21.53 -10.68 12.94
CA GLU A 299 20.74 -11.33 13.98
C GLU A 299 20.83 -10.54 15.30
N ARG A 300 22.06 -10.18 15.72
CA ARG A 300 22.30 -9.42 16.94
C ARG A 300 21.60 -8.06 16.92
N LYS A 301 21.67 -7.32 15.81
CA LYS A 301 20.94 -6.05 15.62
C LYS A 301 19.44 -6.22 15.83
N ARG A 302 18.85 -7.31 15.32
CA ARG A 302 17.41 -7.58 15.42
C ARG A 302 16.98 -8.07 16.79
N LEU A 303 17.83 -8.82 17.50
CA LEU A 303 17.62 -9.15 18.92
C LEU A 303 17.59 -7.88 19.78
N LEU A 304 18.53 -6.95 19.55
CA LEU A 304 18.55 -5.66 20.23
C LEU A 304 17.34 -4.80 19.87
N LEU A 305 16.90 -4.82 18.61
CA LEU A 305 15.66 -4.16 18.16
C LEU A 305 14.44 -4.70 18.91
N ALA A 306 14.31 -6.03 19.03
CA ALA A 306 13.21 -6.65 19.75
C ALA A 306 13.17 -6.19 21.22
N LEU A 307 14.34 -6.13 21.89
CA LEU A 307 14.44 -5.62 23.26
C LEU A 307 14.06 -4.13 23.35
N LYS A 308 14.53 -3.30 22.41
CA LYS A 308 14.28 -1.84 22.42
C LYS A 308 12.81 -1.50 22.15
N LEU A 309 12.15 -2.27 21.27
CA LEU A 309 10.73 -2.09 20.93
C LEU A 309 9.77 -2.64 21.99
N SER A 310 10.25 -3.47 22.92
CA SER A 310 9.37 -4.08 23.91
C SER A 310 8.75 -3.03 24.84
N ALA A 311 7.46 -3.21 25.16
CA ALA A 311 6.72 -2.32 26.07
C ALA A 311 7.09 -2.53 27.55
N LEU A 312 7.99 -3.47 27.85
CA LEU A 312 8.53 -3.70 29.17
C LEU A 312 9.34 -2.47 29.59
N LYS A 313 8.70 -1.57 30.36
CA LYS A 313 9.35 -0.43 31.02
C LYS A 313 10.49 -0.84 31.95
N GLN A 314 10.66 -2.13 32.23
CA GLN A 314 11.80 -2.65 32.95
C GLN A 314 12.95 -2.89 31.99
N GLY A 315 13.75 -1.83 31.81
CA GLY A 315 14.99 -1.86 31.06
C GLY A 315 16.05 -2.83 31.58
N GLY A 316 15.79 -3.84 32.42
CA GLY A 316 16.82 -4.71 33.00
C GLY A 316 17.66 -5.42 31.95
N ALA A 317 17.03 -6.08 30.97
CA ALA A 317 17.75 -6.82 29.93
C ALA A 317 18.56 -5.89 29.02
N ILE A 318 17.94 -4.86 28.45
CA ILE A 318 18.61 -3.91 27.54
C ILE A 318 19.63 -3.03 28.27
N THR A 319 19.34 -2.59 29.49
CA THR A 319 20.28 -1.81 30.33
C THR A 319 21.46 -2.67 30.76
N SER A 320 21.25 -3.96 31.06
CA SER A 320 22.37 -4.88 31.34
C SER A 320 23.31 -5.01 30.15
N LEU A 321 22.79 -4.97 28.92
CA LEU A 321 23.60 -5.00 27.70
C LEU A 321 24.28 -3.64 27.44
N ARG A 322 23.57 -2.53 27.67
CA ARG A 322 24.12 -1.16 27.58
C ARG A 322 25.28 -0.94 28.56
N ASN A 323 25.25 -1.59 29.71
CA ASN A 323 26.25 -1.44 30.76
C ASN A 323 27.34 -2.53 30.74
N ASP A 324 27.35 -3.44 29.75
CA ASP A 324 28.35 -4.50 29.61
C ASP A 324 29.44 -4.08 28.61
N PRO A 325 30.64 -3.66 29.08
CA PRO A 325 31.68 -3.16 28.19
C PRO A 325 32.19 -4.22 27.21
N GLN A 326 32.19 -5.50 27.62
CA GLN A 326 32.64 -6.60 26.78
C GLN A 326 31.65 -6.86 25.65
N PHE A 327 30.35 -6.72 25.93
CA PHE A 327 29.31 -6.78 24.90
C PHE A 327 29.41 -5.60 23.93
N LEU A 328 29.52 -4.36 24.44
CA LEU A 328 29.61 -3.17 23.60
C LEU A 328 30.83 -3.19 22.67
N ALA A 329 31.95 -3.77 23.11
CA ALA A 329 33.15 -3.92 22.28
C ALA A 329 32.94 -4.84 21.06
N LYS A 330 31.96 -5.74 21.10
CA LYS A 330 31.63 -6.67 20.00
C LYS A 330 30.67 -6.06 18.97
N LEU A 331 30.11 -4.89 19.24
CA LEU A 331 29.17 -4.20 18.33
C LEU A 331 29.92 -3.30 17.35
N ASP A 332 29.40 -3.20 16.13
CA ASP A 332 29.84 -2.15 15.21
C ASP A 332 29.47 -0.75 15.75
N LYS A 333 30.15 0.27 15.23
CA LYS A 333 30.04 1.65 15.72
C LYS A 333 28.60 2.16 15.70
N GLU A 334 27.84 1.84 14.64
CA GLU A 334 26.47 2.31 14.45
C GLU A 334 25.51 1.62 15.42
N THR A 335 25.57 0.29 15.53
CA THR A 335 24.73 -0.47 16.47
C THR A 335 24.98 -0.05 17.90
N ARG A 336 26.25 0.18 18.26
CA ARG A 336 26.61 0.64 19.60
C ARG A 336 26.04 2.03 19.89
N ALA A 337 26.19 2.98 18.96
CA ALA A 337 25.64 4.33 19.13
C ALA A 337 24.11 4.27 19.28
N TRP A 338 23.43 3.57 18.38
CA TRP A 338 21.98 3.38 18.43
C TRP A 338 21.50 2.64 19.70
N LEU A 339 22.29 1.72 20.25
CA LEU A 339 21.95 1.05 21.49
C LEU A 339 22.07 1.99 22.69
N LEU A 340 23.03 2.92 22.69
CA LEU A 340 23.29 3.84 23.80
C LEU A 340 22.36 5.06 23.80
N ASP A 341 21.82 5.44 22.65
CA ASP A 341 20.70 6.39 22.50
C ASP A 341 19.39 5.80 23.03
#